data_AF-A0A9E2LF75-F1
#
_entry.id   AF-A0A9E2LF75-F1
#
_cell.length_a   1.000
_cell.length_b   1.000
_cell.length_c   1.000
_cell.angle_alpha   90.00
_cell.angle_beta   90.00
_cell.angle_gamma   90.00
#
_symmetry.space_group_name_H-M   'P 1'
#
loop_
_entity.id
_entity.type
_entity.pdbx_description
1 polymer ?
#
loop_
_entity_poly.entity_id
_entity_poly.type
_entity_poly.pdbx_seq_one_letter_code
_entity_poly.pdbx_strand_id
1 'polypeptide(L)'
;APTHFGSRATGAPVSCIRSPIFLRISSFMETSWLLHFIQVFFCGDNARVPRVDSPLMNTPIVFNRPTRDPLRERPPENPVLAVLWRLRFLIKQPLDGPGFLFRVIVWGTFAYMGFGFLLAPLAPESVSGFWHMVNLPFHEAGHVIFGFLPRLGVSMMGSGGQLLMPLVCGIIMFITTRDTFGVTICLWWLGQNFLDIAPYIDDARSGTLPLLGGNTGQTSPYGFHDWQFILGELKMLQHDHAIASASWRTGKVIIVIALLWGAAILIYNGWRTYGPRRLRS
;
A
#
# COMPACT_ATOMS: atom_id res chain seq x y z
N ALA A 1 -20.67 -50.77 27.88
CA ALA A 1 -21.52 -49.78 28.58
C ALA A 1 -20.67 -48.55 28.90
N PRO A 2 -21.21 -47.33 28.77
CA PRO A 2 -20.47 -46.05 28.66
C PRO A 2 -20.13 -45.47 30.06
N THR A 3 -19.22 -44.50 30.25
CA THR A 3 -19.53 -43.06 30.13
C THR A 3 -18.35 -42.15 30.58
N HIS A 4 -18.26 -40.99 29.91
CA HIS A 4 -17.85 -39.61 30.30
C HIS A 4 -16.46 -39.30 30.92
N PHE A 5 -15.61 -38.41 30.39
CA PHE A 5 -15.63 -37.00 29.89
C PHE A 5 -14.98 -36.02 30.90
N GLY A 6 -14.01 -35.24 30.43
CA GLY A 6 -13.69 -33.93 31.03
C GLY A 6 -12.21 -33.58 31.16
N SER A 7 -11.59 -33.02 30.12
CA SER A 7 -10.57 -31.99 30.34
C SER A 7 -10.82 -30.80 29.41
N ARG A 8 -11.17 -29.68 30.02
CA ARG A 8 -11.24 -28.35 29.40
C ARG A 8 -9.81 -27.92 29.10
N ALA A 9 -9.46 -27.73 27.82
CA ALA A 9 -8.33 -26.90 27.44
C ALA A 9 -8.85 -25.47 27.17
N THR A 10 -8.68 -24.59 28.14
CA THR A 10 -8.86 -23.14 27.98
C THR A 10 -7.74 -22.60 27.09
N GLY A 11 -7.99 -22.57 25.77
CA GLY A 11 -7.11 -21.93 24.80
C GLY A 11 -7.41 -20.44 24.69
N ALA A 12 -6.61 -19.61 25.35
CA ALA A 12 -6.58 -18.17 25.10
C ALA A 12 -6.10 -17.91 23.65
N PRO A 13 -6.71 -16.98 22.90
CA PRO A 13 -6.18 -16.57 21.60
C PRO A 13 -4.85 -15.83 21.82
N VAL A 14 -3.78 -16.32 21.22
CA VAL A 14 -2.49 -15.63 21.15
C VAL A 14 -2.68 -14.42 20.25
N SER A 15 -2.80 -13.24 20.85
CA SER A 15 -2.73 -11.97 20.13
C SER A 15 -1.34 -11.83 19.52
N CYS A 16 -1.21 -11.96 18.20
CA CYS A 16 -0.18 -11.20 17.51
C CYS A 16 -0.43 -9.73 17.85
N ILE A 17 0.63 -9.00 18.19
CA ILE A 17 0.62 -7.65 18.79
C ILE A 17 0.63 -7.65 20.33
N ARG A 18 1.80 -7.99 20.89
CA ARG A 18 2.22 -7.52 22.23
C ARG A 18 3.59 -6.85 22.14
N SER A 19 3.71 -5.88 21.23
CA SER A 19 4.72 -4.84 21.39
C SER A 19 4.07 -3.70 22.19
N PRO A 20 4.67 -3.22 23.29
CA PRO A 20 4.13 -2.08 24.06
C PRO A 20 3.98 -0.80 23.23
N ILE A 21 4.64 -0.72 22.06
CA ILE A 21 4.48 0.37 21.08
C ILE A 21 3.09 0.31 20.41
N PHE A 22 2.57 -0.87 20.11
CA PHE A 22 1.27 -1.03 19.45
C PHE A 22 0.07 -0.86 20.38
N LEU A 23 0.21 -1.18 21.66
CA LEU A 23 -0.85 -0.96 22.66
C LEU A 23 -1.11 0.54 22.92
N ARG A 24 -0.13 1.40 22.61
CA ARG A 24 -0.30 2.87 22.63
C ARG A 24 -1.01 3.41 21.38
N ILE A 25 -1.01 2.64 20.28
CA ILE A 25 -1.71 2.97 19.02
C ILE A 25 -3.19 2.60 19.13
N SER A 26 -3.52 1.49 19.81
CA SER A 26 -4.91 1.01 19.92
C SER A 26 -5.85 1.92 20.71
N SER A 27 -5.34 2.74 21.64
CA SER A 27 -6.19 3.69 22.39
C SER A 27 -6.57 4.93 21.58
N PHE A 28 -6.01 5.13 20.39
CA PHE A 28 -6.27 6.29 19.52
C PHE A 28 -7.07 5.93 18.26
N MET A 29 -7.31 4.64 17.99
CA MET A 29 -7.82 4.13 16.72
C MET A 29 -9.01 3.18 16.90
N GLU A 30 -10.20 3.73 17.16
CA GLU A 30 -11.46 2.96 17.21
C GLU A 30 -12.01 2.54 15.83
N THR A 31 -11.28 2.75 14.72
CA THR A 31 -11.75 2.34 13.39
C THR A 31 -11.43 0.88 13.09
N SER A 32 -12.33 -0.01 13.52
CA SER A 32 -12.37 -1.45 13.24
C SER A 32 -12.24 -1.83 11.75
N TRP A 33 -12.54 -0.91 10.83
CA TRP A 33 -12.42 -1.11 9.38
C TRP A 33 -10.97 -1.05 8.87
N LEU A 34 -10.09 -0.25 9.49
CA LEU A 34 -8.70 -0.11 9.03
C LEU A 34 -7.88 -1.36 9.36
N LEU A 35 -8.13 -1.94 10.54
CA LEU A 35 -7.58 -3.23 10.94
C LEU A 35 -8.13 -4.36 10.07
N HIS A 36 -9.42 -4.36 9.73
CA HIS A 36 -9.97 -5.31 8.77
C HIS A 36 -9.42 -5.11 7.35
N PHE A 37 -9.21 -3.88 6.89
CA PHE A 37 -8.58 -3.61 5.59
C PHE A 37 -7.15 -4.15 5.56
N ILE A 38 -6.36 -3.89 6.60
CA ILE A 38 -5.02 -4.45 6.76
C ILE A 38 -5.07 -5.99 6.86
N GLN A 39 -6.03 -6.55 7.59
CA GLN A 39 -6.12 -7.99 7.80
C GLN A 39 -6.60 -8.74 6.54
N VAL A 40 -7.61 -8.22 5.83
CA VAL A 40 -8.14 -8.77 4.57
C VAL A 40 -7.13 -8.66 3.43
N PHE A 41 -6.32 -7.58 3.37
CA PHE A 41 -5.30 -7.42 2.32
C PHE A 41 -3.93 -8.02 2.67
N PHE A 42 -3.57 -8.14 3.96
CA PHE A 42 -2.19 -8.48 4.36
C PHE A 42 -2.04 -9.70 5.28
N CYS A 43 -3.12 -10.20 5.88
CA CYS A 43 -3.06 -11.34 6.80
C CYS A 43 -4.07 -12.41 6.36
N GLY A 44 -3.66 -13.28 5.41
CA GLY A 44 -4.41 -14.48 5.11
C GLY A 44 -4.65 -15.28 6.40
N ASP A 45 -5.90 -15.68 6.64
CA ASP A 45 -6.34 -16.36 7.85
C ASP A 45 -5.32 -17.38 8.36
N ASN A 46 -4.68 -17.07 9.49
CA ASN A 46 -3.96 -18.05 10.29
C ASN A 46 -4.98 -18.93 11.03
N ALA A 47 -5.74 -19.71 10.27
CA ALA A 47 -6.56 -20.78 10.81
C ALA A 47 -5.63 -21.97 11.13
N ARG A 48 -5.43 -22.19 12.45
CA ARG A 48 -4.97 -23.42 13.12
C ARG A 48 -4.53 -24.55 12.18
N VAL A 49 -3.22 -24.83 12.15
CA VAL A 49 -2.65 -26.06 11.58
C VAL A 49 -3.05 -27.24 12.48
N PRO A 50 -3.91 -28.18 12.05
CA PRO A 50 -4.01 -29.48 12.69
C PRO A 50 -2.80 -30.32 12.27
N ARG A 51 -2.13 -30.91 13.24
CA ARG A 51 -1.02 -31.83 13.00
C ARG A 51 -1.61 -33.20 12.61
N VAL A 52 -1.62 -33.57 11.33
CA VAL A 52 -1.81 -34.97 10.89
C VAL A 52 -1.07 -35.22 9.57
N ASP A 53 -0.29 -36.30 9.58
CA ASP A 53 0.40 -36.92 8.47
C ASP A 53 -0.57 -37.25 7.31
N SER A 54 -0.45 -36.52 6.20
CA SER A 54 -1.02 -36.91 4.90
C SER A 54 -0.36 -36.10 3.78
N PRO A 55 0.19 -36.73 2.73
CA PRO A 55 0.91 -36.02 1.68
C PRO A 55 -0.06 -35.72 0.53
N LEU A 56 -0.95 -34.75 0.68
CA LEU A 56 -1.67 -34.06 -0.41
C LEU A 56 -2.71 -33.14 0.22
N MET A 57 -2.69 -31.86 -0.16
CA MET A 57 -3.64 -30.80 0.20
C MET A 57 -3.52 -30.20 1.61
N ASN A 58 -2.74 -29.10 1.70
CA ASN A 58 -2.98 -27.99 2.61
C ASN A 58 -2.13 -26.76 2.21
N THR A 59 -2.29 -26.29 0.98
CA THR A 59 -1.82 -24.94 0.61
C THR A 59 -3.02 -24.00 0.62
N PRO A 60 -2.98 -22.88 1.37
CA PRO A 60 -4.05 -21.89 1.33
C PRO A 60 -4.27 -21.42 -0.12
N ILE A 61 -5.54 -21.32 -0.51
CA ILE A 61 -6.03 -21.21 -1.89
C ILE A 61 -5.65 -19.88 -2.60
N VAL A 62 -4.94 -18.95 -1.95
CA VAL A 62 -4.67 -17.61 -2.50
C VAL A 62 -3.23 -17.44 -3.02
N PHE A 63 -2.29 -18.31 -2.64
CA PHE A 63 -0.87 -18.17 -2.97
C PHE A 63 -0.34 -19.42 -3.67
N ASN A 64 -0.45 -19.41 -5.00
CA ASN A 64 0.02 -20.49 -5.83
C ASN A 64 1.56 -20.57 -5.78
N ARG A 65 2.11 -21.72 -5.33
CA ARG A 65 3.54 -22.03 -5.48
C ARG A 65 3.86 -22.20 -6.97
N PRO A 66 4.96 -21.63 -7.50
CA PRO A 66 5.33 -21.84 -8.89
C PRO A 66 5.64 -23.33 -9.15
N THR A 67 4.82 -23.98 -9.97
CA THR A 67 4.90 -25.42 -10.28
C THR A 67 5.79 -25.76 -11.47
N ARG A 68 6.54 -24.81 -12.03
CA ARG A 68 7.54 -25.09 -13.09
C ARG A 68 8.79 -24.23 -12.91
N ASP A 69 9.92 -24.91 -12.75
CA ASP A 69 11.25 -24.30 -12.81
C ASP A 69 11.47 -23.68 -14.22
N PRO A 70 11.61 -22.34 -14.35
CA PRO A 70 11.69 -21.65 -15.63
C PRO A 70 13.10 -21.68 -16.27
N LEU A 71 14.06 -22.41 -15.69
CA LEU A 71 15.47 -22.38 -16.11
C LEU A 71 15.81 -23.10 -17.43
N ARG A 72 14.84 -23.52 -18.25
CA ARG A 72 15.10 -24.28 -19.49
C ARG A 72 14.88 -23.54 -20.82
N GLU A 73 14.54 -22.25 -20.79
CA GLU A 73 14.43 -21.42 -22.00
C GLU A 73 15.64 -20.50 -22.13
N ARG A 74 16.34 -20.52 -23.27
CA ARG A 74 17.45 -19.59 -23.52
C ARG A 74 16.90 -18.17 -23.72
N PRO A 75 17.57 -17.13 -23.19
CA PRO A 75 17.19 -15.75 -23.46
C PRO A 75 17.36 -15.43 -24.96
N PRO A 76 16.60 -14.45 -25.50
CA PRO A 76 16.77 -13.97 -26.86
C PRO A 76 18.20 -13.46 -27.12
N GLU A 77 18.71 -13.61 -28.34
CA GLU A 77 20.05 -13.12 -28.72
C GLU A 77 20.15 -11.59 -28.74
N ASN A 78 19.03 -10.90 -29.01
CA ASN A 78 18.98 -9.44 -28.97
C ASN A 78 19.14 -8.93 -27.51
N PRO A 79 20.07 -7.98 -27.25
CA PRO A 79 20.39 -7.54 -25.90
C PRO A 79 19.21 -6.86 -25.18
N VAL A 80 18.39 -6.08 -25.90
CA VAL A 80 17.20 -5.43 -25.34
C VAL A 80 16.15 -6.47 -24.97
N LEU A 81 15.90 -7.44 -25.87
CA LEU A 81 14.96 -8.53 -25.59
C LEU A 81 15.45 -9.43 -24.46
N ALA A 82 16.76 -9.62 -24.30
CA ALA A 82 17.34 -10.35 -23.17
C ALA A 82 17.08 -9.64 -21.82
N VAL A 83 17.18 -8.30 -21.77
CA VAL A 83 16.83 -7.52 -20.57
C VAL A 83 15.35 -7.66 -20.25
N LEU A 84 14.46 -7.45 -21.22
CA LEU A 84 13.02 -7.60 -21.03
C LEU A 84 12.65 -9.03 -20.58
N TRP A 85 13.32 -10.04 -21.13
CA TRP A 85 13.13 -11.43 -20.73
C TRP A 85 13.57 -11.67 -19.29
N ARG A 86 14.66 -11.05 -18.82
CA ARG A 86 15.07 -11.11 -17.40
C ARG A 86 14.08 -10.39 -16.49
N LEU A 87 13.47 -9.30 -16.94
CA LEU A 87 12.47 -8.53 -16.18
C LEU A 87 11.07 -9.15 -16.20
N ARG A 88 10.86 -10.24 -16.96
CA ARG A 88 9.54 -10.89 -17.09
C ARG A 88 8.92 -11.32 -15.76
N PHE A 89 9.70 -11.53 -14.71
CA PHE A 89 9.17 -11.87 -13.38
C PHE A 89 8.33 -10.73 -12.77
N LEU A 90 8.53 -9.47 -13.21
CA LEU A 90 7.72 -8.33 -12.78
C LEU A 90 6.29 -8.41 -13.31
N ILE A 91 6.08 -9.15 -14.39
CA ILE A 91 4.79 -9.25 -15.08
C ILE A 91 4.18 -10.65 -14.94
N LYS A 92 5.02 -11.70 -14.99
CA LYS A 92 4.59 -13.10 -14.96
C LYS A 92 4.21 -13.51 -13.53
N GLN A 93 2.93 -13.71 -13.31
CA GLN A 93 2.35 -14.14 -12.03
C GLN A 93 1.56 -15.44 -12.22
N PRO A 94 1.67 -16.43 -11.31
CA PRO A 94 0.86 -17.64 -11.39
C PRO A 94 -0.58 -17.31 -10.96
N LEU A 95 -1.49 -17.16 -11.93
CA LEU A 95 -2.88 -16.79 -11.70
C LEU A 95 -3.81 -17.93 -12.11
N ASP A 96 -4.65 -18.37 -11.18
CA ASP A 96 -5.80 -19.21 -11.47
C ASP A 96 -6.99 -18.34 -11.94
N GLY A 97 -8.08 -18.98 -12.38
CA GLY A 97 -9.20 -18.24 -12.96
C GLY A 97 -9.87 -17.25 -11.99
N PRO A 98 -10.24 -17.68 -10.77
CA PRO A 98 -10.78 -16.78 -9.75
C PRO A 98 -9.80 -15.67 -9.34
N GLY A 99 -8.53 -15.98 -9.12
CA GLY A 99 -7.51 -14.98 -8.77
C GLY A 99 -7.28 -13.95 -9.87
N PHE A 100 -7.37 -14.35 -11.14
CA PHE A 100 -7.33 -13.42 -12.27
C PHE A 100 -8.52 -12.44 -12.25
N LEU A 101 -9.74 -12.95 -12.11
CA LEU A 101 -10.94 -12.11 -12.06
C LEU A 101 -10.90 -11.13 -10.88
N PHE A 102 -10.49 -11.60 -9.70
CA PHE A 102 -10.32 -10.74 -8.53
C PHE A 102 -9.37 -9.57 -8.81
N ARG A 103 -8.20 -9.84 -9.42
CA ARG A 103 -7.23 -8.78 -9.74
C ARG A 103 -7.73 -7.82 -10.82
N VAL A 104 -8.54 -8.29 -11.78
CA VAL A 104 -9.22 -7.40 -12.74
C VAL A 104 -10.16 -6.45 -12.03
N ILE A 105 -10.97 -6.94 -11.09
CA ILE A 105 -11.90 -6.11 -10.30
C ILE A 105 -11.12 -5.09 -9.46
N VAL A 106 -10.09 -5.55 -8.73
CA VAL A 106 -9.24 -4.65 -7.93
C VAL A 106 -8.59 -3.58 -8.81
N TRP A 107 -7.97 -3.98 -9.93
CA TRP A 107 -7.36 -3.01 -10.84
C TRP A 107 -8.39 -2.03 -11.40
N GLY A 108 -9.58 -2.49 -11.78
CA GLY A 108 -10.67 -1.64 -12.27
C GLY A 108 -11.10 -0.59 -11.26
N THR A 109 -11.25 -0.97 -9.99
CA THR A 109 -11.57 -0.04 -8.89
C THR A 109 -10.48 1.03 -8.72
N PHE A 110 -9.21 0.61 -8.66
CA PHE A 110 -8.08 1.54 -8.51
C PHE A 110 -7.85 2.40 -9.76
N ALA A 111 -8.16 1.88 -10.95
CA ALA A 111 -8.13 2.64 -12.19
C ALA A 111 -9.21 3.72 -12.19
N TYR A 112 -10.47 3.38 -11.85
CA TYR A 112 -11.56 4.34 -11.75
C TYR A 112 -11.20 5.51 -10.81
N MET A 113 -10.71 5.17 -9.61
CA MET A 113 -10.33 6.17 -8.60
C MET A 113 -9.08 6.94 -9.02
N GLY A 114 -8.09 6.24 -9.60
CA GLY A 114 -6.87 6.83 -10.12
C GLY A 114 -7.14 7.84 -11.24
N PHE A 115 -8.05 7.54 -12.17
CA PHE A 115 -8.47 8.49 -13.21
C PHE A 115 -9.12 9.74 -12.60
N GLY A 116 -9.95 9.59 -11.57
CA GLY A 116 -10.49 10.73 -10.82
C GLY A 116 -9.38 11.64 -10.28
N PHE A 117 -8.35 11.05 -9.65
CA PHE A 117 -7.20 11.78 -9.14
C PHE A 117 -6.28 12.38 -10.22
N LEU A 118 -6.17 11.73 -11.38
CA LEU A 118 -5.40 12.28 -12.51
C LEU A 118 -6.06 13.53 -13.10
N LEU A 119 -7.40 13.60 -13.06
CA LEU A 119 -8.18 14.74 -13.54
C LEU A 119 -8.37 15.83 -12.48
N ALA A 120 -8.20 15.49 -11.20
CA ALA A 120 -8.30 16.43 -10.10
C ALA A 120 -7.36 17.65 -10.29
N PRO A 121 -7.83 18.87 -9.96
CA PRO A 121 -6.95 20.02 -9.81
C PRO A 121 -6.12 19.89 -8.52
N LEU A 122 -5.07 20.69 -8.37
CA LEU A 122 -4.39 20.84 -7.08
C LEU A 122 -5.31 21.68 -6.19
N ALA A 123 -6.14 21.00 -5.41
CA ALA A 123 -7.05 21.65 -4.47
C ALA A 123 -7.41 20.69 -3.33
N PRO A 124 -7.62 21.19 -2.10
CA PRO A 124 -7.92 20.36 -0.93
C PRO A 124 -9.12 19.43 -1.13
N GLU A 125 -10.23 19.96 -1.65
CA GLU A 125 -11.48 19.23 -1.85
C GLU A 125 -11.37 18.06 -2.83
N SER A 126 -10.35 18.10 -3.70
CA SER A 126 -10.12 17.07 -4.71
C SER A 126 -9.47 15.80 -4.14
N VAL A 127 -8.86 15.89 -2.96
CA VAL A 127 -8.10 14.80 -2.34
C VAL A 127 -8.48 14.51 -0.89
N SER A 128 -9.18 15.42 -0.21
CA SER A 128 -9.61 15.32 1.20
C SER A 128 -10.74 14.31 1.48
N GLY A 129 -10.93 13.33 0.61
CA GLY A 129 -12.00 12.34 0.69
C GLY A 129 -11.62 11.10 1.50
N PHE A 130 -12.21 9.96 1.14
CA PHE A 130 -11.98 8.68 1.78
C PHE A 130 -10.49 8.32 1.95
N TRP A 131 -9.65 8.59 0.95
CA TRP A 131 -8.23 8.24 1.02
C TRP A 131 -7.42 9.09 1.97
N HIS A 132 -7.78 10.36 2.13
CA HIS A 132 -7.17 11.20 3.15
C HIS A 132 -7.34 10.56 4.54
N MET A 133 -8.54 10.04 4.84
CA MET A 133 -8.83 9.34 6.10
C MET A 133 -8.07 8.01 6.24
N VAL A 134 -7.63 7.39 5.14
CA VAL A 134 -6.76 6.21 5.17
C VAL A 134 -5.31 6.60 5.48
N ASN A 135 -4.83 7.72 4.93
CA ASN A 135 -3.45 8.17 5.10
C ASN A 135 -3.20 8.83 6.47
N LEU A 136 -4.18 9.58 6.97
CA LEU A 136 -4.06 10.41 8.15
C LEU A 136 -3.56 9.65 9.40
N PRO A 137 -4.05 8.43 9.71
CA PRO A 137 -3.46 7.61 10.76
C PRO A 137 -1.95 7.41 10.67
N PHE A 138 -1.42 7.22 9.45
CA PHE A 138 -0.01 6.99 9.23
C PHE A 138 0.79 8.29 9.31
N HIS A 139 0.17 9.43 9.01
CA HIS A 139 0.74 10.75 9.28
C HIS A 139 0.94 10.95 10.78
N GLU A 140 -0.10 10.77 11.58
CA GLU A 140 -0.03 10.91 13.04
C GLU A 140 0.91 9.90 13.69
N ALA A 141 0.85 8.64 13.24
CA ALA A 141 1.77 7.60 13.68
C ALA A 141 3.23 7.97 13.35
N GLY A 142 3.46 8.66 12.24
CA GLY A 142 4.77 9.18 11.86
C GLY A 142 5.35 10.12 12.91
N HIS A 143 4.57 11.08 13.41
CA HIS A 143 5.00 11.94 14.51
C HIS A 143 5.32 11.14 15.79
N VAL A 144 4.48 10.17 16.14
CA VAL A 144 4.62 9.39 17.37
C VAL A 144 5.82 8.45 17.31
N ILE A 145 5.94 7.66 16.25
CA ILE A 145 7.01 6.66 16.07
C ILE A 145 8.38 7.34 16.02
N PHE A 146 8.47 8.49 15.33
CA PHE A 146 9.71 9.22 15.16
C PHE A 146 9.88 10.37 16.15
N GLY A 147 9.12 10.40 17.24
CA GLY A 147 9.19 11.43 18.28
C GLY A 147 10.56 11.58 18.97
N PHE A 148 11.47 10.63 18.75
CA PHE A 148 12.86 10.71 19.20
C PHE A 148 13.76 11.61 18.32
N LEU A 149 13.29 12.02 17.13
CA LEU A 149 14.01 12.95 16.26
C LEU A 149 13.92 14.40 16.78
N PRO A 150 14.81 15.30 16.34
CA PRO A 150 14.62 16.74 16.53
C PRO A 150 13.27 17.20 15.96
N ARG A 151 12.72 18.32 16.45
CA ARG A 151 11.38 18.81 16.06
C ARG A 151 11.16 18.87 14.54
N LEU A 152 12.17 19.32 13.79
CA LEU A 152 12.12 19.34 12.32
C LEU A 152 11.93 17.93 11.75
N GLY A 153 12.68 16.96 12.23
CA GLY A 153 12.55 15.56 11.83
C GLY A 153 11.18 14.98 12.20
N VAL A 154 10.67 15.24 13.40
CA VAL A 154 9.33 14.79 13.81
C VAL A 154 8.25 15.32 12.87
N SER A 155 8.30 16.61 12.53
CA SER A 155 7.35 17.23 11.63
C SER A 155 7.43 16.67 10.21
N MET A 156 8.66 16.47 9.68
CA MET A 156 8.87 15.78 8.40
C MET A 156 8.30 14.35 8.41
N MET A 157 8.38 13.67 9.55
CA MET A 157 7.91 12.30 9.67
C MET A 157 6.39 12.16 9.75
N GLY A 158 5.62 13.24 9.86
CA GLY A 158 4.18 13.20 9.57
C GLY A 158 3.94 12.71 8.15
N SER A 159 4.23 13.56 7.16
CA SER A 159 4.13 13.18 5.74
C SER A 159 5.07 12.02 5.38
N GLY A 160 6.21 11.88 6.06
CA GLY A 160 7.11 10.74 5.91
C GLY A 160 6.46 9.40 6.30
N GLY A 161 5.68 9.35 7.39
CA GLY A 161 5.03 8.14 7.87
C GLY A 161 3.99 7.61 6.89
N GLN A 162 3.14 8.50 6.36
CA GLN A 162 2.15 8.13 5.34
C GLN A 162 2.77 7.69 4.00
N LEU A 163 3.97 8.20 3.64
CA LEU A 163 4.71 7.73 2.46
C LEU A 163 5.44 6.39 2.70
N LEU A 164 5.99 6.19 3.91
CA LEU A 164 6.69 4.96 4.26
C LEU A 164 5.77 3.74 4.29
N MET A 165 4.52 3.91 4.72
CA MET A 165 3.59 2.79 4.83
C MET A 165 3.37 2.03 3.51
N PRO A 166 2.94 2.66 2.40
CA PRO A 166 2.81 1.98 1.11
C PRO A 166 4.13 1.41 0.61
N LEU A 167 5.27 2.08 0.87
CA LEU A 167 6.59 1.58 0.48
C LEU A 167 6.93 0.27 1.21
N VAL A 168 6.76 0.23 2.53
CA VAL A 168 7.00 -0.96 3.35
C VAL A 168 6.08 -2.10 2.92
N CYS A 169 4.78 -1.82 2.72
CA CYS A 169 3.84 -2.80 2.18
C CYS A 169 4.29 -3.38 0.84
N GLY A 170 4.68 -2.51 -0.11
CA GLY A 170 5.16 -2.93 -1.42
C GLY A 170 6.43 -3.77 -1.35
N ILE A 171 7.40 -3.35 -0.54
CA ILE A 171 8.65 -4.11 -0.33
C ILE A 171 8.37 -5.48 0.28
N ILE A 172 7.51 -5.56 1.30
CA ILE A 172 7.14 -6.82 1.93
C ILE A 172 6.46 -7.74 0.92
N MET A 173 5.46 -7.25 0.16
CA MET A 173 4.80 -8.03 -0.88
C MET A 173 5.79 -8.52 -1.95
N PHE A 174 6.74 -7.68 -2.35
CA PHE A 174 7.74 -8.05 -3.34
C PHE A 174 8.69 -9.15 -2.83
N ILE A 175 9.19 -9.01 -1.60
CA ILE A 175 10.20 -9.93 -1.05
C ILE A 175 9.58 -11.24 -0.57
N THR A 176 8.44 -11.17 0.14
CA THR A 176 7.87 -12.32 0.85
C THR A 176 6.92 -13.14 -0.02
N THR A 177 5.97 -12.50 -0.69
CA THR A 177 4.94 -13.18 -1.50
C THR A 177 5.28 -13.18 -2.99
N ARG A 178 6.25 -12.35 -3.42
CA ARG A 178 6.57 -12.06 -4.83
C ARG A 178 5.35 -11.60 -5.63
N ASP A 179 4.38 -10.98 -4.97
CA ASP A 179 3.18 -10.50 -5.62
C ASP A 179 3.39 -9.12 -6.24
N THR A 180 3.84 -9.10 -7.50
CA THR A 180 4.09 -7.84 -8.19
C THR A 180 2.82 -7.06 -8.51
N PHE A 181 1.64 -7.69 -8.49
CA PHE A 181 0.38 -6.97 -8.63
C PHE A 181 0.06 -6.16 -7.37
N GLY A 182 0.17 -6.77 -6.18
CA GLY A 182 0.03 -6.06 -4.91
C GLY A 182 1.00 -4.87 -4.79
N VAL A 183 2.22 -5.00 -5.32
CA VAL A 183 3.18 -3.89 -5.42
C VAL A 183 2.62 -2.74 -6.26
N THR A 184 1.92 -3.01 -7.36
CA THR A 184 1.29 -1.94 -8.16
C THR A 184 0.23 -1.18 -7.38
N ILE A 185 -0.53 -1.86 -6.53
CA ILE A 185 -1.53 -1.24 -5.66
C ILE A 185 -0.85 -0.38 -4.57
N CYS A 186 0.24 -0.87 -3.99
CA CYS A 186 1.03 -0.10 -3.04
C CYS A 186 1.67 1.14 -3.71
N LEU A 187 2.13 1.01 -4.95
CA LEU A 187 2.66 2.12 -5.73
C LEU A 187 1.58 3.15 -6.06
N TRP A 188 0.37 2.70 -6.41
CA TRP A 188 -0.78 3.59 -6.58
C TRP A 188 -1.09 4.36 -5.30
N TRP A 189 -1.08 3.67 -4.15
CA TRP A 189 -1.32 4.29 -2.84
C TRP A 189 -0.23 5.32 -2.49
N LEU A 190 1.03 5.02 -2.80
CA LEU A 190 2.13 5.99 -2.68
C LEU A 190 1.86 7.23 -3.56
N GLY A 191 1.45 7.03 -4.81
CA GLY A 191 1.09 8.13 -5.71
C GLY A 191 -0.03 8.99 -5.13
N GLN A 192 -1.09 8.36 -4.61
CA GLN A 192 -2.18 9.08 -3.95
C GLN A 192 -1.71 9.87 -2.72
N ASN A 193 -0.74 9.37 -1.94
CA ASN A 193 -0.17 10.13 -0.82
C ASN A 193 0.49 11.45 -1.28
N PHE A 194 1.27 11.42 -2.36
CA PHE A 194 1.84 12.65 -2.93
C PHE A 194 0.78 13.66 -3.37
N LEU A 195 -0.36 13.15 -3.86
CA LEU A 195 -1.52 13.94 -4.24
C LEU A 195 -2.19 14.57 -3.01
N ASP A 196 -2.39 13.78 -1.96
CA ASP A 196 -3.00 14.16 -0.68
C ASP A 196 -2.18 15.21 0.08
N ILE A 197 -0.84 15.08 0.08
CA ILE A 197 0.07 16.01 0.75
C ILE A 197 0.17 17.35 0.00
N ALA A 198 -0.07 17.38 -1.31
CA ALA A 198 0.20 18.57 -2.13
C ALA A 198 -0.57 19.83 -1.68
N PRO A 199 -1.90 19.81 -1.45
CA PRO A 199 -2.61 20.97 -0.93
C PRO A 199 -2.15 21.39 0.48
N TYR A 200 -1.71 20.43 1.30
CA TYR A 200 -1.17 20.71 2.63
C TYR A 200 0.21 21.42 2.58
N ILE A 201 1.05 21.08 1.60
CA ILE A 201 2.26 21.85 1.29
C ILE A 201 1.88 23.25 0.80
N ASP A 202 0.91 23.32 -0.12
CA ASP A 202 0.47 24.57 -0.76
C ASP A 202 -0.04 25.59 0.25
N ASP A 203 -0.65 25.10 1.34
CA ASP A 203 -1.18 25.91 2.43
C ASP A 203 -0.11 26.35 3.45
N ALA A 204 1.17 25.99 3.28
CA ALA A 204 2.20 26.24 4.30
C ALA A 204 2.34 27.71 4.73
N ARG A 205 2.12 28.68 3.82
CA ARG A 205 2.10 30.11 4.17
C ARG A 205 0.74 30.62 4.63
N SER A 206 -0.34 30.14 4.01
CA SER A 206 -1.69 30.60 4.32
C SER A 206 -2.20 30.03 5.64
N GLY A 207 -1.93 28.76 5.94
CA GLY A 207 -2.32 28.08 7.16
C GLY A 207 -3.83 28.04 7.38
N THR A 208 -4.61 27.98 6.29
CA THR A 208 -6.07 28.06 6.28
C THR A 208 -6.75 26.70 6.34
N LEU A 209 -6.04 25.62 5.99
CA LEU A 209 -6.62 24.29 6.00
C LEU A 209 -6.93 23.84 7.42
N PRO A 210 -8.11 23.22 7.65
CA PRO A 210 -8.41 22.56 8.90
C PRO A 210 -7.41 21.43 9.16
N LEU A 211 -6.71 21.54 10.29
CA LEU A 211 -5.83 20.51 10.83
C LEU A 211 -6.63 19.49 11.63
N LEU A 212 -5.98 18.36 11.94
CA LEU A 212 -6.55 17.39 12.87
C LEU A 212 -6.83 18.07 14.23
N GLY A 213 -8.06 17.91 14.72
CA GLY A 213 -8.53 18.59 15.93
C GLY A 213 -9.28 19.91 15.70
N GLY A 214 -9.46 20.34 14.44
CA GLY A 214 -10.37 21.43 14.07
C GLY A 214 -9.78 22.84 14.11
N ASN A 215 -8.49 22.97 14.46
CA ASN A 215 -7.75 24.23 14.36
C ASN A 215 -7.19 24.43 12.96
N THR A 216 -6.59 25.59 12.69
CA THR A 216 -5.83 25.86 11.45
C THR A 216 -4.39 26.24 11.79
N GLY A 217 -3.52 26.36 10.78
CA GLY A 217 -2.17 26.88 10.95
C GLY A 217 -2.16 28.32 11.48
N GLN A 218 -3.18 29.12 11.18
CA GLN A 218 -3.33 30.50 11.66
C GLN A 218 -3.74 30.59 13.14
N THR A 219 -4.58 29.65 13.61
CA THR A 219 -5.10 29.66 14.98
C THR A 219 -4.25 28.86 15.96
N SER A 220 -3.21 28.19 15.47
CA SER A 220 -2.33 27.33 16.24
C SER A 220 -0.94 27.95 16.45
N PRO A 221 -0.22 27.60 17.53
CA PRO A 221 1.17 28.03 17.71
C PRO A 221 2.09 27.57 16.58
N TYR A 222 3.20 28.28 16.37
CA TYR A 222 4.19 27.93 15.36
C TYR A 222 4.69 26.49 15.52
N GLY A 223 4.61 25.73 14.43
CA GLY A 223 4.99 24.32 14.36
C GLY A 223 3.91 23.31 14.72
N PHE A 224 2.64 23.72 14.72
CA PHE A 224 1.51 22.80 14.60
C PHE A 224 1.20 22.43 13.15
N HIS A 225 1.40 23.36 12.21
CA HIS A 225 1.31 23.07 10.79
C HIS A 225 2.67 22.60 10.28
N ASP A 226 2.76 21.34 9.86
CA ASP A 226 4.04 20.69 9.57
C ASP A 226 4.80 21.38 8.45
N TRP A 227 4.14 21.60 7.30
CA TRP A 227 4.82 22.18 6.14
C TRP A 227 5.19 23.66 6.34
N GLN A 228 4.42 24.42 7.12
CA GLN A 228 4.82 25.76 7.56
C GLN A 228 6.13 25.70 8.36
N PHE A 229 6.23 24.76 9.30
CA PHE A 229 7.40 24.59 10.13
C PHE A 229 8.60 24.09 9.33
N ILE A 230 8.44 23.02 8.56
CA ILE A 230 9.50 22.42 7.75
C ILE A 230 10.09 23.46 6.81
N LEU A 231 9.26 24.15 6.02
CA LEU A 231 9.75 25.15 5.08
C LEU A 231 10.26 26.42 5.77
N GLY A 232 9.71 26.78 6.92
CA GLY A 232 10.17 27.91 7.74
C GLY A 232 11.57 27.69 8.33
N GLU A 233 11.82 26.51 8.90
CA GLU A 233 13.13 26.12 9.42
C GLU A 233 14.16 25.98 8.31
N LEU A 234 13.76 25.46 7.14
CA LEU A 234 14.63 25.33 5.97
C LEU A 234 14.83 26.63 5.17
N LYS A 235 14.17 27.74 5.56
CA LYS A 235 14.19 29.03 4.82
C LYS A 235 13.72 28.92 3.36
N MET A 236 12.76 28.03 3.13
CA MET A 236 12.17 27.71 1.83
C MET A 236 10.67 27.99 1.75
N LEU A 237 10.09 28.69 2.73
CA LEU A 237 8.66 28.94 2.84
C LEU A 237 8.03 29.60 1.59
N GLN A 238 8.79 30.43 0.87
CA GLN A 238 8.42 31.05 -0.40
C GLN A 238 8.28 30.08 -1.58
N HIS A 239 8.72 28.82 -1.44
CA HIS A 239 8.67 27.78 -2.46
C HIS A 239 7.52 26.78 -2.24
N ASP A 240 6.65 26.99 -1.26
CA ASP A 240 5.50 26.13 -0.95
C ASP A 240 4.71 25.71 -2.20
N HIS A 241 4.26 26.65 -3.04
CA HIS A 241 3.51 26.34 -4.26
C HIS A 241 4.31 25.51 -5.28
N ALA A 242 5.61 25.76 -5.38
CA ALA A 242 6.47 25.01 -6.30
C ALA A 242 6.67 23.56 -5.82
N ILE A 243 6.88 23.37 -4.52
CA ILE A 243 7.03 22.05 -3.88
C ILE A 243 5.70 21.29 -3.92
N ALA A 244 4.58 21.98 -3.65
CA ALA A 244 3.23 21.43 -3.78
C ALA A 244 2.97 20.95 -5.21
N SER A 245 3.28 21.77 -6.22
CA SER A 245 3.13 21.38 -7.62
C SER A 245 4.03 20.20 -8.00
N ALA A 246 5.24 20.15 -7.48
CA ALA A 246 6.15 19.02 -7.68
C ALA A 246 5.60 17.73 -7.06
N SER A 247 5.11 17.77 -5.83
CA SER A 247 4.43 16.66 -5.16
C SER A 247 3.23 16.18 -5.98
N TRP A 248 2.37 17.12 -6.40
CA TRP A 248 1.19 16.85 -7.21
C TRP A 248 1.51 16.12 -8.51
N ARG A 249 2.48 16.63 -9.28
CA ARG A 249 2.91 15.99 -10.54
C ARG A 249 3.53 14.62 -10.31
N THR A 250 4.34 14.50 -9.26
CA THR A 250 4.98 13.23 -8.87
C THR A 250 3.92 12.17 -8.56
N GLY A 251 2.90 12.51 -7.78
CA GLY A 251 1.79 11.61 -7.48
C GLY A 251 1.07 11.12 -8.73
N LYS A 252 0.80 12.02 -9.69
CA LYS A 252 0.13 11.66 -10.95
C LYS A 252 0.97 10.70 -11.78
N VAL A 253 2.28 10.98 -11.90
CA VAL A 253 3.21 10.10 -12.62
C VAL A 253 3.27 8.71 -11.97
N ILE A 254 3.34 8.64 -10.65
CA ILE A 254 3.36 7.37 -9.92
C ILE A 254 2.06 6.58 -10.14
N ILE A 255 0.90 7.22 -10.08
CA ILE A 255 -0.40 6.58 -10.38
C ILE A 255 -0.42 6.02 -11.80
N VAL A 256 0.03 6.78 -12.79
CA VAL A 256 0.09 6.31 -14.19
C VAL A 256 0.98 5.07 -14.30
N ILE A 257 2.18 5.10 -13.71
CA ILE A 257 3.10 3.96 -13.71
C ILE A 257 2.46 2.74 -13.06
N ALA A 258 1.82 2.92 -11.91
CA ALA A 258 1.14 1.85 -11.18
C ALA A 258 0.02 1.20 -12.02
N LEU A 259 -0.83 2.01 -12.64
CA LEU A 259 -1.94 1.54 -13.46
C LEU A 259 -1.45 0.82 -14.73
N LEU A 260 -0.45 1.37 -15.42
CA LEU A 260 0.13 0.75 -16.61
C LEU A 260 0.82 -0.57 -16.28
N TRP A 261 1.55 -0.64 -15.16
CA TRP A 261 2.18 -1.89 -14.74
C TRP A 261 1.14 -2.94 -14.33
N GLY A 262 0.10 -2.56 -13.59
CA GLY A 262 -1.02 -3.44 -13.25
C GLY A 262 -1.73 -3.97 -14.49
N ALA A 263 -1.98 -3.12 -15.48
CA ALA A 263 -2.58 -3.50 -16.76
C ALA A 263 -1.69 -4.48 -17.52
N ALA A 264 -0.38 -4.23 -17.58
CA ALA A 264 0.58 -5.13 -18.23
C ALA A 264 0.60 -6.53 -17.59
N ILE A 265 0.53 -6.61 -16.25
CA ILE A 265 0.38 -7.89 -15.53
C ILE A 265 -0.90 -8.60 -15.97
N LEU A 266 -2.05 -7.92 -15.97
CA LEU A 266 -3.32 -8.54 -16.31
C LEU A 266 -3.37 -8.99 -17.78
N ILE A 267 -2.94 -8.15 -18.72
CA ILE A 267 -2.94 -8.47 -20.15
C ILE A 267 -2.04 -9.67 -20.43
N TYR A 268 -0.81 -9.65 -19.92
CA TYR A 268 0.16 -10.71 -20.18
C TYR A 268 -0.29 -12.07 -19.60
N ASN A 269 -0.76 -12.09 -18.36
CA ASN A 269 -1.19 -13.35 -17.74
C ASN A 269 -2.55 -13.82 -18.28
N GLY A 270 -3.45 -12.90 -18.63
CA GLY A 270 -4.71 -13.23 -19.29
C GLY A 270 -4.48 -13.89 -20.65
N TRP A 271 -3.60 -13.32 -21.48
CA TRP A 271 -3.21 -13.92 -22.76
C TRP A 271 -2.58 -15.29 -22.59
N ARG A 272 -1.69 -15.46 -21.60
CA ARG A 272 -1.04 -16.75 -21.34
C ARG A 272 -2.02 -17.84 -20.91
N THR A 273 -3.04 -17.49 -20.11
CA THR A 273 -3.97 -18.46 -19.53
C THR A 273 -5.14 -18.78 -20.45
N TYR A 274 -5.68 -17.77 -21.15
CA TYR A 274 -6.91 -17.87 -21.95
C TYR A 274 -6.69 -17.64 -23.46
N GLY A 275 -5.45 -17.36 -23.87
CA GLY A 275 -5.13 -17.16 -25.28
C GLY A 275 -5.36 -18.42 -26.12
N PRO A 276 -5.41 -18.28 -27.45
CA PRO A 276 -5.65 -19.40 -28.36
C PRO A 276 -4.65 -20.53 -28.12
N ARG A 277 -5.13 -21.71 -27.72
CA ARG A 277 -4.28 -22.90 -27.68
C ARG A 277 -4.04 -23.31 -29.13
N ARG A 278 -2.76 -23.33 -29.56
CA ARG A 278 -2.44 -23.98 -30.84
C ARG A 278 -2.90 -25.42 -30.76
N LEU A 279 -3.92 -25.77 -31.54
CA LEU A 279 -4.27 -27.16 -31.80
C LEU A 279 -3.00 -27.80 -32.37
N ARG A 280 -2.45 -28.78 -31.66
CA ARG A 280 -1.35 -29.58 -32.21
C ARG A 280 -1.97 -30.37 -33.37
N SER A 281 -1.61 -30.02 -34.60
CA SER A 281 -1.78 -30.84 -35.80
C SER A 281 -0.85 -32.03 -35.74
#